data_AF-A0A9K3J6P4-F1
#
_entry.id   AF-A0A9K3J6P4-F1
#
_cell.length_a   1.000
_cell.length_b   1.000
_cell.length_c   1.000
_cell.angle_alpha   90.00
_cell.angle_beta   90.00
_cell.angle_gamma   90.00
#
_symmetry.space_group_name_H-M   'P 1'
#
loop_
_entity.id
_entity.type
_entity.pdbx_description
1 polymer ?
#
loop_
_entity_poly.entity_id
_entity_poly.type
_entity_poly.pdbx_seq_one_letter_code
_entity_poly.pdbx_strand_id
1 'polypeptide(L)' 'MTVYVAVALTAVILLFSATHSSIVGVEYVSRLLQVQDRERAPSSVQLSAARAVLDRFIPSHSSSFQFNIIT' A
#
# COMPACT_ATOMS: atom_id res chain seq x y z
N MET A 1 -41.57 20.45 -11.75
CA MET A 1 -40.27 21.13 -11.56
C MET A 1 -39.58 20.69 -10.28
N THR A 2 -40.26 20.63 -9.14
CA THR A 2 -39.71 20.19 -7.84
C THR A 2 -39.12 18.77 -7.82
N VAL A 3 -39.76 17.80 -8.46
CA VAL A 3 -39.24 16.40 -8.52
C VAL A 3 -37.95 16.30 -9.32
N TYR A 4 -37.87 16.97 -10.48
CA TYR A 4 -36.65 17.01 -11.29
C TYR A 4 -35.48 17.67 -10.55
N VAL A 5 -35.77 18.77 -9.84
CA VAL A 5 -34.78 19.45 -9.00
C VAL A 5 -34.30 18.53 -7.87
N ALA A 6 -35.20 17.81 -7.21
CA ALA A 6 -34.84 16.86 -6.16
C ALA A 6 -33.98 15.71 -6.70
N VAL A 7 -34.36 15.09 -7.82
CA VAL A 7 -33.59 14.00 -8.45
C VAL A 7 -32.19 14.47 -8.87
N ALA A 8 -32.09 15.66 -9.47
CA ALA A 8 -30.80 16.25 -9.84
C ALA A 8 -29.91 16.50 -8.61
N LEU A 9 -30.48 17.03 -7.52
CA LEU A 9 -29.75 17.27 -6.28
C LEU A 9 -29.22 15.97 -5.68
N THR A 10 -30.06 14.93 -5.62
CA THR A 10 -29.66 13.62 -5.08
C THR A 10 -28.56 12.98 -5.93
N ALA A 11 -28.65 13.09 -7.26
CA ALA A 11 -27.60 12.58 -8.15
C ALA A 11 -26.26 13.28 -7.93
N VAL A 12 -26.26 14.61 -7.73
CA VAL A 12 -25.03 15.38 -7.44
C VAL A 12 -24.42 14.95 -6.10
N ILE A 13 -25.21 14.77 -5.06
CA ILE A 13 -24.74 14.35 -3.73
C ILE A 13 -24.09 12.96 -3.79
N LEU A 14 -24.70 12.02 -4.50
CA LEU A 14 -24.15 10.66 -4.66
C LEU A 14 -22.83 10.66 -5.43
N LEU A 15 -22.74 11.44 -6.51
CA LEU A 15 -21.50 11.58 -7.29
C LEU A 15 -20.37 12.19 -6.45
N PHE A 16 -20.66 13.24 -5.67
CA PHE A 16 -19.67 13.88 -4.81
C PHE A 16 -19.19 12.97 -3.67
N SER A 17 -20.09 12.17 -3.11
CA SER A 17 -19.76 11.22 -2.04
C SER A 17 -18.87 10.08 -2.55
N ALA A 18 -19.14 9.58 -3.76
CA ALA A 18 -18.35 8.52 -4.39
C ALA A 18 -16.92 8.99 -4.72
N THR A 19 -16.75 10.20 -5.25
CA THR A 19 -15.42 10.74 -5.57
C THR A 19 -14.62 11.06 -4.30
N HIS A 20 -15.26 11.65 -3.29
CA HIS A 20 -14.59 11.97 -2.04
C HIS A 20 -14.10 10.71 -1.29
N SER A 21 -14.88 9.62 -1.30
CA SER A 21 -14.49 8.33 -0.73
C SER A 21 -13.23 7.76 -1.40
N SER A 22 -13.18 7.82 -2.74
CA SER A 22 -12.00 7.39 -3.50
C SER A 22 -10.77 8.23 -3.20
N ILE A 23 -10.91 9.55 -3.08
CA ILE A 23 -9.79 10.45 -2.78
C ILE A 23 -9.27 10.22 -1.35
N VAL A 24 -10.17 10.07 -0.37
CA VAL A 24 -9.78 9.81 1.04
C VAL A 24 -9.13 8.45 1.18
N GLY A 25 -9.66 7.42 0.52
CA GLY A 25 -9.06 6.09 0.50
C GLY A 25 -7.67 6.09 -0.13
N VAL A 26 -7.50 6.77 -1.27
CA VAL A 26 -6.20 6.91 -1.94
C VAL A 26 -5.22 7.70 -1.09
N GLU A 27 -5.62 8.85 -0.51
CA GLU A 27 -4.76 9.65 0.36
C GLU A 27 -4.30 8.84 1.58
N TYR A 28 -5.20 8.08 2.19
CA TYR A 28 -4.88 7.22 3.32
C TYR A 28 -3.86 6.15 2.96
N VAL A 29 -4.07 5.43 1.85
CA VAL A 29 -3.14 4.40 1.36
C VAL A 29 -1.79 5.02 1.00
N SER A 30 -1.77 6.17 0.31
CA SER A 30 -0.55 6.89 -0.02
C SER A 30 0.23 7.31 1.23
N ARG A 31 -0.47 7.83 2.25
CA ARG A 31 0.16 8.20 3.53
C ARG A 31 0.74 6.98 4.23
N LEU A 32 0.01 5.86 4.25
CA LEU A 32 0.49 4.63 4.85
C LEU A 32 1.76 4.11 4.16
N LEU A 33 1.75 4.08 2.82
CA LEU A 33 2.93 3.68 2.04
C LEU A 33 4.11 4.62 2.28
N GLN A 34 3.87 5.93 2.39
CA GLN A 34 4.94 6.89 2.68
C GLN A 34 5.55 6.68 4.06
N VAL A 35 4.74 6.37 5.08
CA VAL A 35 5.23 6.03 6.42
C VAL A 35 6.04 4.74 6.38
N GLN A 36 5.53 3.71 5.72
CA GLN A 36 6.24 2.43 5.57
C GLN A 36 7.57 2.59 4.84
N ASP A 37 7.62 3.43 3.81
CA ASP A 37 8.84 3.67 3.05
C ASP A 37 9.86 4.48 3.88
N ARG A 38 9.38 5.44 4.68
CA ARG A 38 10.21 6.21 5.62
C ARG A 38 10.76 5.35 6.75
N GLU A 39 9.97 4.44 7.29
CA GLU A 39 10.35 3.54 8.40
C GLU A 39 11.03 2.27 7.89
N ARG A 40 11.19 2.12 6.58
CA ARG A 40 11.80 0.95 5.97
C ARG A 40 13.20 0.73 6.53
N ALA A 41 13.45 -0.47 7.02
CA ALA A 41 14.76 -0.83 7.54
C ALA A 41 15.84 -0.66 6.45
N PRO A 42 17.10 -0.35 6.82
CA PRO A 42 18.19 -0.27 5.85
C PRO A 42 18.29 -1.51 4.97
N SER A 43 18.73 -1.35 3.72
CA SER A 43 18.85 -2.45 2.74
C SER A 43 19.71 -3.61 3.27
N SER A 44 20.77 -3.30 4.02
CA SER A 44 21.63 -4.28 4.69
C SER A 44 20.86 -5.12 5.73
N VAL A 45 19.96 -4.49 6.50
CA VAL A 45 19.15 -5.14 7.53
C VAL A 45 18.08 -6.04 6.90
N GLN A 46 17.43 -5.56 5.83
CA GLN A 46 16.49 -6.37 5.06
C GLN A 46 17.18 -7.63 4.50
N LEU A 47 18.38 -7.45 3.92
CA LEU A 47 19.17 -8.53 3.35
C LEU A 47 19.61 -9.54 4.42
N SER A 48 20.06 -9.08 5.60
CA SER A 48 20.42 -9.97 6.70
C SER A 48 19.20 -10.74 7.22
N ALA A 49 18.03 -10.09 7.31
CA ALA A 49 16.80 -10.74 7.75
C ALA A 49 16.38 -11.84 6.76
N ALA A 50 16.41 -11.56 5.45
CA ALA A 50 16.09 -12.54 4.41
C ALA A 50 17.02 -13.76 4.48
N ARG A 51 18.34 -13.54 4.64
CA ARG A 51 19.30 -14.64 4.83
C ARG A 51 19.04 -15.43 6.10
N ALA A 52 18.74 -14.77 7.21
CA ALA A 52 18.44 -15.43 8.48
C ALA A 52 17.17 -16.30 8.39
N VAL A 53 16.15 -15.85 7.66
CA VAL A 53 14.95 -16.64 7.40
C VAL A 53 15.29 -17.86 6.54
N LEU A 54 16.06 -17.67 5.47
CA LEU A 54 16.48 -18.78 4.60
C LEU A 54 17.31 -19.82 5.36
N ASP A 55 18.24 -19.38 6.19
CA ASP A 55 19.11 -20.26 6.99
C ASP A 55 18.30 -21.10 7.99
N ARG A 56 17.22 -20.53 8.55
CA ARG A 56 16.28 -21.28 9.41
C ARG A 56 15.40 -22.25 8.64
N PHE A 57 15.09 -21.95 7.39
CA PHE A 57 14.15 -22.74 6.60
C PHE A 57 14.83 -23.88 5.85
N ILE A 58 15.95 -23.61 5.15
CA ILE A 58 16.71 -24.59 4.36
C ILE A 58 18.22 -24.31 4.51
N PRO A 59 18.81 -24.60 5.68
CA PRO A 59 20.21 -24.25 5.98
C PRO A 59 21.20 -24.83 4.95
N SER A 60 20.98 -26.07 4.50
CA SER A 60 21.86 -26.78 3.57
C SER A 60 21.95 -26.14 2.17
N HIS A 61 21.01 -25.26 1.82
CA HIS A 61 20.95 -24.61 0.51
C HIS A 61 21.04 -23.09 0.61
N SER A 62 21.40 -22.53 1.77
CA SER A 62 21.43 -21.07 1.96
C SER A 62 22.34 -20.36 0.93
N SER A 63 23.44 -21.00 0.53
CA SER A 63 24.38 -20.50 -0.49
C SER A 63 23.88 -20.60 -1.93
N SER A 64 22.78 -21.33 -2.19
CA SER A 64 22.18 -21.44 -3.52
C SER A 64 21.32 -20.23 -3.90
N PHE A 65 21.11 -19.29 -2.98
CA PHE A 65 20.24 -18.13 -3.18
C PHE A 65 21.05 -16.83 -3.21
N GLN A 66 20.74 -15.99 -4.20
CA GLN A 66 21.21 -14.61 -4.26
C GLN A 66 20.05 -13.66 -4.01
N PHE A 67 20.22 -12.77 -3.04
CA PHE A 67 19.23 -11.77 -2.69
C PHE A 67 19.64 -10.40 -3.23
N ASN A 68 18.73 -9.76 -3.96
CA ASN A 68 18.87 -8.40 -4.43
C ASN A 68 17.71 -7.56 -3.87
N ILE A 69 18.03 -6.39 -3.32
CA ILE A 69 17.02 -5.42 -2.92
C ILE A 69 16.58 -4.68 -4.18
N ILE A 70 15.28 -4.70 -4.49
CA ILE A 70 14.68 -3.86 -5.53
C ILE A 70 14.21 -2.58 -4.86
N THR A 71 14.72 -1.45 -5.33
CA THR A 71 14.34 -0.09 -4.93
C THR A 71 13.41 0.49 -5.97
#